data_AF-A0AAV4CV50-F1
#
_entry.id   AF-A0AAV4CV50-F1
#
_cell.length_a   1.000
_cell.length_b   1.000
_cell.length_c   1.000
_cell.angle_alpha   90.00
_cell.angle_beta   90.00
_cell.angle_gamma   90.00
#
_symmetry.space_group_name_H-M   'P 1'
#
loop_
_entity.id
_entity.type
_entity.pdbx_description
1 polymer ?
#
loop_
_entity_poly.entity_id
_entity_poly.type
_entity_poly.pdbx_seq_one_letter_code
_entity_poly.pdbx_strand_id
1 'polypeptide(L)'
;MGNDKLPDIGNREMYQYRKKLGPTDLKKMTQIQRSRYMAYEEPPKEISDAKGQTMKRLIETKKRNQQINEPISKEEMDERDKHAKLIGQLKAAEARNRLRIMRLRYQANRAQEISHLISCQPVALKAVRLQALVPPYSEMKDKGDTLDKFDRERVEALLEDSKGLIVNRIS
;
A
#
# COMPACT_ATOMS: atom_id res chain seq x y z
N MET A 1 28.45 1.50 -11.34
CA MET A 1 28.58 2.95 -11.07
C MET A 1 29.59 3.13 -9.95
N GLY A 2 30.59 4.00 -10.16
CA GLY A 2 31.41 4.64 -9.13
C GLY A 2 32.22 3.76 -8.20
N ASN A 3 33.41 3.33 -8.62
CA ASN A 3 34.49 3.00 -7.68
C ASN A 3 35.05 4.32 -7.13
N ASP A 4 34.39 4.89 -6.13
CA ASP A 4 34.91 6.06 -5.44
C ASP A 4 35.99 5.61 -4.44
N LYS A 5 37.19 5.35 -4.99
CA LYS A 5 38.41 5.32 -4.20
C LYS A 5 38.53 6.71 -3.55
N LEU A 6 38.40 6.76 -2.22
CA LEU A 6 38.77 7.95 -1.47
C LEU A 6 40.18 8.39 -1.90
N PRO A 7 40.41 9.71 -2.03
CA PRO A 7 41.72 10.20 -2.40
C PRO A 7 42.74 9.72 -1.37
N ASP A 8 43.82 9.12 -1.87
CA ASP A 8 44.99 8.76 -1.08
C ASP A 8 45.62 10.07 -0.59
N ILE A 9 45.24 10.48 0.62
CA ILE A 9 45.81 11.64 1.28
C ILE A 9 47.24 11.25 1.64
N GLY A 10 48.15 11.67 0.76
CA GLY A 10 49.58 11.45 0.87
C GLY A 10 50.15 11.82 2.25
N ASN A 11 51.27 11.16 2.55
CA ASN A 11 52.15 11.35 3.69
C ASN A 11 51.79 10.59 4.98
N ARG A 12 51.60 9.27 4.90
CA ARG A 12 51.65 8.39 6.08
C ARG A 12 53.09 8.10 6.57
N GLU A 13 54.09 8.37 5.73
CA GLU A 13 55.50 8.04 6.01
C GLU A 13 56.26 9.12 6.80
N MET A 14 55.83 10.38 6.76
CA MET A 14 56.53 11.51 7.43
C MET A 14 56.32 11.61 8.96
N TYR A 15 55.59 10.66 9.55
CA TYR A 15 55.27 10.66 10.99
C TYR A 15 56.00 9.56 11.79
N GLN A 16 56.86 8.78 11.14
CA GLN A 16 57.52 7.62 11.76
C GLN A 16 58.70 8.00 12.67
N TYR A 17 59.13 9.27 12.70
CA TYR A 17 60.27 9.77 13.47
C TYR A 17 59.94 10.93 14.42
N ARG A 18 58.76 10.92 15.08
CA ARG A 18 58.49 11.86 16.19
C ARG A 18 58.90 11.25 17.52
N LYS A 19 59.69 11.99 18.30
CA LYS A 19 59.93 11.67 19.72
C LYS A 19 58.60 11.68 20.47
N LYS A 20 58.23 10.56 21.08
CA LYS A 20 57.08 10.48 21.98
C LYS A 20 57.33 11.41 23.16
N LEU A 21 56.47 12.40 23.34
CA LEU A 21 56.60 13.37 24.42
C LEU A 21 56.12 12.74 25.74
N GLY A 22 56.87 12.96 26.82
CA GLY A 22 56.51 12.46 28.14
C GLY A 22 55.37 13.26 28.77
N PRO A 23 54.69 12.73 29.80
CA PRO A 23 53.56 13.39 30.47
C PRO A 23 53.89 14.80 31.00
N THR A 24 55.14 15.01 31.41
CA THR A 24 55.69 16.29 31.87
C THR A 24 55.80 17.32 30.75
N ASP A 25 56.09 16.89 29.53
CA ASP A 25 56.24 17.78 28.38
C ASP A 25 54.87 18.17 27.80
N LEU A 26 53.91 17.24 27.81
CA LEU A 26 52.51 17.55 27.46
C LEU A 26 51.87 18.59 28.39
N LYS A 27 52.28 18.63 29.68
CA LYS A 27 51.80 19.64 30.64
C LYS A 27 52.37 21.04 30.40
N LYS A 28 53.51 21.15 29.72
CA LYS A 28 54.15 22.44 29.37
C LYS A 28 53.54 23.07 28.11
N MET A 29 52.80 22.30 27.31
CA MET A 29 52.17 22.77 26.08
C MET A 29 50.88 23.56 26.36
N THR A 30 50.56 24.50 25.47
CA THR A 30 49.25 25.15 25.47
C THR A 30 48.13 24.15 25.14
N GLN A 31 46.91 24.41 25.61
CA GLN A 31 45.75 23.52 25.41
C GLN A 31 45.52 23.18 23.92
N ILE A 32 45.72 24.15 23.02
CA ILE A 32 45.56 23.97 21.57
C ILE A 32 46.67 23.09 20.98
N GLN A 33 47.91 23.26 21.42
CA GLN A 33 49.02 22.42 20.95
C GLN A 33 48.88 20.98 21.47
N ARG A 34 48.43 20.82 22.72
CA ARG A 34 48.15 19.52 23.33
C ARG A 34 47.02 18.79 22.63
N SER A 35 45.93 19.47 22.28
CA SER A 35 44.83 18.86 21.52
C SER A 35 45.25 18.43 20.12
N ARG A 36 46.04 19.27 19.42
CA ARG A 36 46.61 18.92 18.11
C ARG A 36 47.53 17.70 18.20
N TYR A 37 48.34 17.59 19.24
CA TYR A 37 49.20 16.42 19.46
C TYR A 37 48.36 15.15 19.71
N MET A 38 47.40 15.21 20.63
CA MET A 38 46.55 14.06 20.98
C MET A 38 45.65 13.57 19.85
N ALA A 39 45.35 14.41 18.84
CA ALA A 39 44.58 14.00 17.67
C ALA A 39 45.29 12.98 16.76
N TYR A 40 46.62 12.92 16.83
CA TYR A 40 47.45 11.99 16.04
C TYR A 40 48.05 10.86 16.88
N GLU A 41 47.92 10.90 18.21
CA GLU A 41 48.30 9.79 19.09
C GLU A 41 47.25 8.68 19.02
N GLU A 42 47.73 7.45 19.15
CA GLU A 42 46.82 6.32 19.24
C GLU A 42 46.07 6.36 20.57
N PRO A 43 44.75 6.12 20.56
CA PRO A 43 43.97 6.13 21.78
C PRO A 43 44.48 5.03 22.73
N PRO A 44 44.42 5.27 24.05
CA PRO A 44 44.67 4.24 25.05
C PRO A 44 43.92 2.93 24.74
N LYS A 45 44.54 1.80 25.07
CA LYS A 45 44.02 0.46 24.75
C LYS A 45 42.56 0.26 25.19
N GLU A 46 42.21 0.73 26.38
CA GLU A 46 40.84 0.68 26.91
C GLU A 46 39.82 1.43 26.02
N ILE A 47 40.19 2.60 25.52
CA ILE A 47 39.34 3.42 24.63
C ILE A 47 39.24 2.76 23.25
N SER A 48 40.35 2.19 22.76
CA SER A 48 40.37 1.43 21.50
C SER A 48 39.45 0.20 21.59
N ASP A 49 39.52 -0.55 22.69
CA ASP A 49 38.69 -1.72 22.95
C ASP A 49 37.20 -1.34 23.08
N ALA A 50 36.87 -0.27 23.81
CA ALA A 50 35.51 0.24 23.91
C ALA A 50 34.95 0.70 22.56
N LYS A 51 35.78 1.36 21.74
CA LYS A 51 35.42 1.73 20.36
C LYS A 51 35.14 0.50 19.51
N GLY A 52 35.99 -0.53 19.61
CA GLY A 52 35.82 -1.81 18.93
C GLY A 52 34.52 -2.54 19.30
N GLN A 53 34.20 -2.60 20.60
CA GLN A 53 32.95 -3.20 21.09
C GLN A 53 31.72 -2.44 20.58
N THR A 54 31.77 -1.11 20.59
CA THR A 54 30.68 -0.26 20.09
C THR A 54 30.46 -0.48 18.60
N MET A 55 31.54 -0.54 17.82
CA MET A 55 31.45 -0.77 16.38
C MET A 55 30.93 -2.17 16.04
N LYS A 56 31.35 -3.21 16.78
CA LYS A 56 30.77 -4.56 16.66
C LYS A 56 29.26 -4.54 16.91
N ARG A 57 28.81 -3.90 17.99
CA ARG A 57 27.38 -3.77 18.33
C ARG A 57 26.58 -3.07 17.23
N LEU A 58 27.14 -2.01 16.65
CA LEU A 58 26.50 -1.28 15.54
C LEU A 58 26.39 -2.14 14.29
N ILE A 59 27.44 -2.88 13.94
CA ILE A 59 27.43 -3.79 12.79
C ILE A 59 26.41 -4.92 13.00
N GLU A 60 26.37 -5.53 14.18
CA GLU A 60 25.39 -6.56 14.52
C GLU A 60 23.95 -6.04 14.46
N THR A 61 23.71 -4.85 15.01
CA THR A 61 22.40 -4.20 14.95
C THR A 61 22.00 -3.89 13.50
N LYS A 62 22.95 -3.40 12.68
CA LYS A 62 22.72 -3.16 11.26
C LYS A 62 22.37 -4.45 10.51
N LYS A 63 23.09 -5.55 10.77
CA LYS A 63 22.80 -6.86 10.18
C LYS A 63 21.42 -7.39 10.59
N ARG A 64 21.07 -7.32 11.88
CA ARG A 64 19.72 -7.68 12.36
C ARG A 64 18.64 -6.86 11.67
N ASN A 65 18.82 -5.54 11.58
CA ASN A 65 17.85 -4.66 10.93
C ASN A 65 17.72 -4.93 9.43
N GLN A 66 18.79 -5.33 8.75
CA GLN A 66 18.75 -5.71 7.34
C GLN A 66 18.03 -7.03 7.11
N GLN A 67 18.18 -8.01 8.01
CA GLN A 67 17.45 -9.28 7.94
C GLN A 67 15.96 -9.11 8.25
N ILE A 68 15.62 -8.25 9.21
CA ILE A 68 14.22 -7.97 9.57
C ILE A 68 13.53 -7.14 8.48
N ASN A 69 14.25 -6.17 7.90
CA ASN A 69 13.74 -5.29 6.86
C ASN A 69 14.39 -5.62 5.52
N GLU A 70 14.35 -6.89 5.11
CA GLU A 70 14.71 -7.21 3.74
C GLU A 70 13.75 -6.47 2.80
N PRO A 71 14.28 -5.76 1.78
CA PRO A 71 13.43 -5.10 0.81
C PRO A 71 12.61 -6.17 0.08
N ILE A 72 11.29 -6.02 0.16
CA ILE A 72 10.32 -6.89 -0.52
C ILE A 72 10.69 -6.96 -2.00
N SER A 73 10.77 -8.18 -2.55
CA SER A 73 11.06 -8.38 -3.97
C SER A 73 9.99 -7.68 -4.82
N LYS A 74 10.38 -7.19 -6.01
CA LYS A 74 9.43 -6.58 -6.95
C LYS A 74 8.28 -7.54 -7.29
N GLU A 75 8.58 -8.82 -7.41
CA GLU A 75 7.59 -9.87 -7.68
C GLU A 75 6.57 -10.00 -6.53
N GLU A 76 7.04 -9.94 -5.28
CA GLU A 76 6.18 -10.03 -4.11
C GLU A 76 5.33 -8.75 -3.93
N MET A 77 5.85 -7.58 -4.34
CA MET A 77 5.05 -6.34 -4.42
C MET A 77 3.93 -6.46 -5.46
N ASP A 78 4.23 -6.96 -6.66
CA ASP A 78 3.24 -7.15 -7.73
C ASP A 78 2.15 -8.15 -7.32
N GLU A 79 2.51 -9.21 -6.59
CA GLU A 79 1.55 -10.15 -6.01
C GLU A 79 0.65 -9.49 -4.98
N ARG A 80 1.21 -8.70 -4.05
CA ARG A 80 0.41 -7.96 -3.06
C ARG A 80 -0.56 -6.98 -3.71
N ASP A 81 -0.15 -6.31 -4.78
CA ASP A 81 -1.03 -5.40 -5.53
C ASP A 81 -2.17 -6.14 -6.23
N LYS A 82 -1.90 -7.32 -6.81
CA LYS A 82 -2.95 -8.20 -7.37
C LYS A 82 -3.92 -8.65 -6.29
N HIS A 83 -3.41 -9.09 -5.13
CA HIS A 83 -4.22 -9.48 -3.99
C HIS A 83 -5.06 -8.31 -3.46
N ALA A 84 -4.49 -7.11 -3.33
CA ALA A 84 -5.20 -5.93 -2.88
C ALA A 84 -6.34 -5.55 -3.84
N LYS A 85 -6.10 -5.61 -5.15
CA LYS A 85 -7.14 -5.38 -6.18
C LYS A 85 -8.26 -6.42 -6.07
N LEU A 86 -7.90 -7.70 -5.94
CA LEU A 86 -8.88 -8.78 -5.79
C LEU A 86 -9.72 -8.59 -4.52
N ILE A 87 -9.09 -8.28 -3.38
CA ILE A 87 -9.79 -8.00 -2.12
C ILE A 87 -10.72 -6.79 -2.29
N GLY A 88 -10.27 -5.74 -2.99
CA GLY A 88 -11.10 -4.57 -3.28
C GLY A 88 -12.35 -4.92 -4.10
N GLN A 89 -12.19 -5.75 -5.13
CA GLN A 89 -13.30 -6.22 -5.95
C GLN A 89 -14.29 -7.07 -5.15
N LEU A 90 -13.79 -8.02 -4.35
CA LEU A 90 -14.61 -8.89 -3.50
C LEU A 90 -15.39 -8.07 -2.46
N LYS A 91 -14.74 -7.10 -1.81
CA LYS A 91 -15.41 -6.19 -0.86
C LYS A 91 -16.49 -5.34 -1.53
N ALA A 92 -16.22 -4.84 -2.74
CA ALA A 92 -17.21 -4.06 -3.49
C ALA A 92 -18.42 -4.92 -3.89
N ALA A 93 -18.19 -6.15 -4.34
CA ALA A 93 -19.25 -7.10 -4.66
C ALA A 93 -20.09 -7.43 -3.42
N GLU A 94 -19.45 -7.67 -2.28
CA GLU A 94 -20.13 -7.93 -1.01
C GLU A 94 -21.01 -6.74 -0.57
N ALA A 95 -20.48 -5.51 -0.62
CA ALA A 95 -21.22 -4.31 -0.25
C ALA A 95 -22.46 -4.12 -1.13
N ARG A 96 -22.32 -4.33 -2.45
CA ARG A 96 -23.45 -4.31 -3.39
C ARG A 96 -24.49 -5.38 -3.06
N ASN A 97 -24.04 -6.59 -2.74
CA ASN A 97 -24.93 -7.68 -2.37
C ASN A 97 -25.69 -7.38 -1.07
N ARG A 98 -25.03 -6.84 -0.04
CA ARG A 98 -25.66 -6.40 1.21
C ARG A 98 -26.75 -5.37 0.96
N LEU A 99 -26.47 -4.34 0.13
CA LEU A 99 -27.46 -3.33 -0.25
C LEU A 99 -28.64 -3.94 -1.01
N ARG A 100 -28.37 -4.86 -1.95
CA ARG A 100 -29.42 -5.57 -2.69
C ARG A 100 -30.34 -6.34 -1.75
N ILE A 101 -29.78 -7.13 -0.84
CA ILE A 101 -30.55 -7.91 0.15
C ILE A 101 -31.39 -6.99 1.03
N MET A 102 -30.81 -5.88 1.51
CA MET A 102 -31.53 -4.91 2.34
C MET A 102 -32.72 -4.29 1.60
N ARG A 103 -32.53 -3.90 0.33
CA ARG A 103 -33.61 -3.39 -0.53
C ARG A 103 -34.70 -4.42 -0.78
N LEU A 104 -34.33 -5.67 -1.09
CA LEU A 104 -35.29 -6.75 -1.29
C LEU A 104 -36.10 -7.04 -0.02
N ARG A 105 -35.45 -7.08 1.15
CA ARG A 105 -36.12 -7.24 2.44
C ARG A 105 -37.08 -6.08 2.72
N TYR A 106 -36.65 -4.84 2.50
CA TYR A 106 -37.51 -3.67 2.67
C TYR A 106 -38.74 -3.74 1.77
N GLN A 107 -38.56 -4.09 0.49
CA GLN A 107 -39.67 -4.23 -0.45
C GLN A 107 -40.64 -5.34 -0.03
N ALA A 108 -40.11 -6.49 0.39
CA ALA A 108 -40.92 -7.61 0.88
C ALA A 108 -41.71 -7.23 2.14
N ASN A 109 -41.07 -6.63 3.14
CA ASN A 109 -41.72 -6.20 4.38
C ASN A 109 -42.79 -5.15 4.10
N ARG A 110 -42.47 -4.15 3.27
CA ARG A 110 -43.44 -3.11 2.88
C ARG A 110 -44.66 -3.71 2.17
N ALA A 111 -44.46 -4.68 1.28
CA ALA A 111 -45.57 -5.36 0.62
C ALA A 111 -46.43 -6.17 1.61
N GLN A 112 -45.80 -6.83 2.58
CA GLN A 112 -46.50 -7.54 3.65
C GLN A 112 -47.30 -6.58 4.55
N GLU A 113 -46.71 -5.47 4.96
CA GLU A 113 -47.37 -4.44 5.77
C GLU A 113 -48.60 -3.85 5.06
N ILE A 114 -48.46 -3.48 3.78
CA ILE A 114 -49.58 -2.96 2.99
C ILE A 114 -50.69 -4.01 2.86
N SER A 115 -50.33 -5.26 2.57
CA SER A 115 -51.30 -6.37 2.48
C SER A 115 -52.03 -6.57 3.81
N HIS A 116 -51.30 -6.50 4.93
CA HIS A 116 -51.88 -6.58 6.26
C HIS A 116 -52.84 -5.42 6.53
N LEU A 117 -52.44 -4.17 6.23
CA LEU A 117 -53.31 -2.99 6.39
C LEU A 117 -54.60 -3.10 5.57
N ILE A 118 -54.54 -3.64 4.35
CA ILE A 118 -55.73 -3.91 3.52
C ILE A 118 -56.61 -4.99 4.17
N SER A 119 -56.01 -6.07 4.69
CA SER A 119 -56.73 -7.16 5.33
C SER A 119 -57.43 -6.75 6.64
N CYS A 120 -56.88 -5.79 7.37
CA CYS A 120 -57.44 -5.28 8.62
C CYS A 120 -58.55 -4.24 8.42
N GLN A 121 -58.91 -3.88 7.18
CA GLN A 121 -59.97 -2.92 6.96
C GLN A 121 -61.33 -3.50 7.39
N PRO A 122 -62.15 -2.75 8.15
CA PRO A 122 -63.42 -3.26 8.68
C PRO A 122 -64.51 -3.45 7.61
N VAL A 123 -64.34 -2.89 6.41
CA VAL A 123 -65.32 -2.94 5.32
C VAL A 123 -64.60 -3.25 4.01
N ALA A 124 -65.14 -4.19 3.23
CA ALA A 124 -64.58 -4.61 1.94
C ALA A 124 -64.37 -3.43 0.97
N LEU A 125 -65.33 -2.50 0.89
CA LEU A 125 -65.19 -1.30 0.05
C LEU A 125 -64.00 -0.42 0.45
N LYS A 126 -63.68 -0.33 1.75
CA LYS A 126 -62.51 0.41 2.25
C LYS A 126 -61.21 -0.32 1.88
N ALA A 127 -61.18 -1.64 1.97
CA ALA A 127 -60.05 -2.46 1.53
C ALA A 127 -59.75 -2.26 0.04
N VAL A 128 -60.77 -2.32 -0.81
CA VAL A 128 -60.65 -2.12 -2.27
C VAL A 128 -60.17 -0.70 -2.61
N ARG A 129 -60.73 0.33 -1.95
CA ARG A 129 -60.27 1.71 -2.13
C ARG A 129 -58.82 1.90 -1.70
N LEU A 130 -58.43 1.31 -0.58
CA LEU A 130 -57.04 1.38 -0.09
C LEU A 130 -56.09 0.69 -1.07
N GLN A 131 -56.46 -0.49 -1.58
CA GLN A 131 -55.69 -1.21 -2.59
C GLN A 131 -55.51 -0.38 -3.88
N ALA A 132 -56.55 0.34 -4.32
CA ALA A 132 -56.48 1.18 -5.51
C ALA A 132 -55.53 2.39 -5.38
N LEU A 133 -55.25 2.85 -4.14
CA LEU A 133 -54.30 3.93 -3.88
C LEU A 133 -52.85 3.43 -3.79
N VAL A 134 -52.63 2.11 -3.69
CA VAL A 134 -51.29 1.53 -3.66
C VAL A 134 -50.73 1.55 -5.09
N PRO A 135 -49.53 2.10 -5.31
CA PRO A 135 -48.90 2.06 -6.62
C PRO A 135 -48.78 0.61 -7.13
N PRO A 136 -49.16 0.32 -8.39
CA PRO A 136 -48.99 -1.01 -8.94
C PRO A 136 -47.51 -1.37 -8.93
N TYR A 137 -47.16 -2.53 -8.35
CA TYR A 137 -45.81 -3.06 -8.42
C TYR A 137 -45.53 -3.41 -9.88
N SER A 138 -44.67 -2.62 -10.54
CA SER A 138 -44.08 -3.08 -11.80
C SER A 138 -43.22 -4.27 -11.47
N GLU A 139 -43.64 -5.48 -11.84
CA GLU A 139 -42.73 -6.60 -11.89
C GLU A 139 -41.53 -6.15 -12.73
N MET A 140 -40.34 -6.10 -12.12
CA MET A 140 -39.11 -6.00 -12.86
C MET A 140 -38.96 -7.32 -13.60
N LYS A 141 -39.70 -7.47 -14.71
CA LYS A 141 -39.45 -8.54 -15.66
C LYS A 141 -38.02 -8.36 -16.09
N ASP A 142 -37.21 -9.36 -15.79
CA ASP A 142 -35.87 -9.46 -16.34
C ASP A 142 -36.05 -9.37 -17.85
N LYS A 143 -35.57 -8.29 -18.47
CA LYS A 143 -35.85 -8.03 -19.88
C LYS A 143 -35.13 -9.04 -20.80
N GLY A 144 -34.44 -10.01 -20.22
CA GLY A 144 -33.58 -10.95 -20.91
C GLY A 144 -32.43 -10.22 -21.57
N ASP A 145 -31.46 -10.98 -22.07
CA ASP A 145 -30.61 -10.42 -23.10
C ASP A 145 -31.40 -10.38 -24.40
N THR A 146 -31.49 -9.19 -25.00
CA THR A 146 -32.19 -8.97 -26.26
C THR A 146 -31.27 -9.02 -27.47
N LEU A 147 -29.96 -9.24 -27.28
CA LEU A 147 -29.00 -9.35 -28.37
C LEU A 147 -29.10 -10.73 -29.02
N ASP A 148 -29.33 -10.74 -30.33
CA ASP A 148 -29.16 -11.95 -31.13
C ASP A 148 -27.67 -12.33 -31.22
N LYS A 149 -27.37 -13.57 -31.61
CA LYS A 149 -26.00 -14.08 -31.74
C LYS A 149 -25.12 -13.18 -32.61
N PHE A 150 -25.67 -12.67 -33.71
CA PHE A 150 -24.96 -11.75 -34.60
C PHE A 150 -24.75 -10.37 -34.00
N ASP A 151 -25.74 -9.85 -33.26
CA ASP A 151 -25.60 -8.55 -32.58
C ASP A 151 -24.54 -8.63 -31.48
N ARG A 152 -24.50 -9.75 -30.77
CA ARG A 152 -23.49 -10.02 -29.74
C ARG A 152 -22.08 -10.11 -30.34
N GLU A 153 -21.90 -10.88 -31.40
CA GLU A 153 -20.62 -10.98 -32.12
C GLU A 153 -20.16 -9.61 -32.64
N ARG A 154 -21.10 -8.81 -33.16
CA ARG A 154 -20.82 -7.44 -33.59
C ARG A 154 -20.42 -6.54 -32.43
N VAL A 155 -21.11 -6.62 -31.29
CA VAL A 155 -20.78 -5.83 -30.08
C VAL A 155 -19.40 -6.23 -29.54
N GLU A 156 -19.10 -7.52 -29.50
CA GLU A 156 -17.79 -8.03 -29.08
C GLU A 156 -16.69 -7.53 -30.02
N ALA A 157 -16.88 -7.62 -31.33
CA ALA A 157 -15.93 -7.09 -32.32
C ALA A 157 -15.72 -5.56 -32.17
N LEU A 158 -16.76 -4.81 -31.82
CA LEU A 158 -16.66 -3.37 -31.55
C LEU A 158 -15.93 -3.06 -30.24
N LEU A 159 -16.10 -3.89 -29.20
CA LEU A 159 -15.41 -3.73 -27.93
C LEU A 159 -13.92 -4.08 -28.03
N GLU A 160 -13.57 -5.05 -28.88
CA GLU A 160 -12.18 -5.46 -29.14
C GLU A 160 -11.43 -4.51 -30.09
N ASP A 161 -12.13 -3.61 -30.76
CA ASP A 161 -11.57 -2.62 -31.68
C ASP A 161 -10.85 -1.47 -30.95
N SER A 162 -9.72 -1.80 -30.33
CA SER A 162 -8.83 -0.87 -29.65
C SER A 162 -8.27 0.24 -30.55
N LYS A 163 -8.27 0.03 -31.87
CA LYS A 163 -7.73 0.96 -32.87
C LYS A 163 -8.81 1.78 -33.59
N GLY A 164 -10.09 1.53 -33.30
CA GLY A 164 -11.23 2.22 -33.90
C GLY A 164 -11.38 2.00 -35.41
N LEU A 165 -10.84 0.90 -35.96
CA LEU A 165 -10.84 0.60 -37.39
C LEU A 165 -12.24 0.29 -37.94
N ILE A 166 -13.15 -0.20 -37.10
CA ILE A 166 -14.51 -0.60 -37.46
C ILE A 166 -15.48 0.58 -37.32
N VAL A 167 -15.22 1.50 -36.40
CA VAL A 167 -16.10 2.65 -36.09
C VAL A 167 -15.72 3.95 -36.78
N ASN A 168 -14.44 4.18 -37.08
CA ASN A 168 -14.01 5.40 -37.72
C ASN A 168 -14.32 5.36 -39.22
N ARG A 169 -15.41 6.01 -39.63
CA ARG A 169 -15.66 6.32 -41.04
C ARG A 169 -14.78 7.50 -41.42
N ILE A 170 -13.67 7.22 -42.10
CA ILE A 170 -12.83 8.25 -42.72
C ILE A 170 -13.72 9.02 -43.71
N SER A 171 -13.91 10.32 -43.47
CA SER A 171 -14.40 11.28 -44.47
C SER A 171 -13.23 11.88 -45.21
#